data_AF-A0A150R0L2-F1
#
_entry.id   AF-A0A150R0L2-F1
#
_cell.length_a   1.000
_cell.length_b   1.000
_cell.length_c   1.000
_cell.angle_alpha   90.00
_cell.angle_beta   90.00
_cell.angle_gamma   90.00
#
_symmetry.space_group_name_H-M   'P 1'
#
loop_
_entity.id
_entity.type
_entity.pdbx_description
1 polymer ?
#
loop_
_entity_poly.entity_id
_entity_poly.type
_entity_poly.pdbx_seq_one_letter_code
_entity_poly.pdbx_strand_id
1 'polypeptide(L)'
;MRWPPVKFWGYTALVLAVSAILHWKWSQGQIESARQKLMARQRAVAVELGPRWLPMRERVEGWTLDLSQSAGAELVDREALKAWNFRELAGIYLRLRVDEATSVDAVRKNAQQSLRDAFTACLLRVPNPNPLAGAECKRTRDCTAGEYCNEAERCSRPAQPFNLRVAYRTMHVLSDEWVRDAQDASSELRLRLLESSFEDTMRDDVPLAAELLTRAQYYLLVLDEPAEGATTTEALLAVPHMARVGVWRLSDGKPILRVRREASGNFIGGTPSVEGGALEARQRQANSCALALAVREAMGDTTATGAEPQ
;
A
#
# COMPACT_ATOMS: atom_id res chain seq x y z
N MET A 1 40.21 49.20 -32.69
CA MET A 1 39.40 48.01 -33.04
C MET A 1 38.37 48.42 -34.09
N ARG A 2 38.41 47.86 -35.31
CA ARG A 2 37.37 48.07 -36.32
C ARG A 2 36.25 47.07 -36.09
N TRP A 3 35.04 47.57 -35.85
CA TRP A 3 33.86 46.72 -35.70
C TRP A 3 33.52 46.03 -37.04
N PRO A 4 33.04 44.78 -37.03
CA PRO A 4 32.60 44.09 -38.24
C PRO A 4 31.47 44.85 -38.96
N PRO A 5 31.36 44.72 -40.31
CA PRO A 5 30.30 45.37 -41.07
C PRO A 5 28.91 44.87 -40.68
N VAL A 6 27.88 45.72 -40.79
CA VAL A 6 26.47 45.38 -40.42
C VAL A 6 25.98 44.09 -41.10
N LYS A 7 26.42 43.83 -42.34
CA LYS A 7 26.10 42.60 -43.08
C LYS A 7 26.59 41.34 -42.37
N PHE A 8 27.76 41.38 -41.72
CA PHE A 8 28.30 40.26 -40.95
C PHE A 8 27.38 39.93 -39.77
N TRP A 9 26.96 40.94 -39.00
CA TRP A 9 26.03 40.75 -37.88
C TRP A 9 24.66 40.24 -38.35
N GLY A 10 24.18 40.69 -39.52
CA GLY A 10 22.95 40.17 -40.13
C GLY A 10 23.03 38.68 -40.47
N TYR A 11 24.12 38.23 -41.09
CA TYR A 11 24.33 36.80 -41.38
C TYR A 11 24.51 35.97 -40.11
N THR A 12 25.27 36.46 -39.13
CA THR A 12 25.44 35.79 -37.84
C THR A 12 24.11 35.63 -37.12
N ALA A 13 23.27 36.66 -37.08
CA ALA A 13 21.93 36.58 -36.48
C ALA A 13 21.03 35.55 -37.21
N LEU A 14 21.08 35.50 -38.54
CA LEU A 14 20.33 34.51 -39.33
C LEU A 14 20.78 33.08 -39.02
N VAL A 15 22.10 32.83 -39.00
CA VAL A 15 22.66 31.49 -38.72
C VAL A 15 22.32 31.05 -37.30
N LEU A 16 22.40 31.96 -36.32
CA LEU A 16 22.02 31.68 -34.94
C LEU A 16 20.52 31.37 -34.82
N ALA A 17 19.66 32.14 -35.50
CA ALA A 17 18.22 31.91 -35.50
C ALA A 17 17.84 30.55 -36.12
N VAL A 18 18.41 30.20 -37.28
CA VAL A 18 18.16 28.90 -37.92
C VAL A 18 18.69 27.75 -37.07
N SER A 19 19.90 27.88 -36.52
CA SER A 19 20.48 26.88 -35.61
C SER A 19 19.63 26.68 -34.36
N ALA A 20 19.11 27.76 -33.78
CA ALA A 20 18.22 27.72 -32.63
C ALA A 20 16.89 27.00 -32.95
N ILE A 21 16.29 27.27 -34.12
CA ILE A 21 15.05 26.59 -34.56
C ILE A 21 15.30 25.10 -34.81
N LEU A 22 16.40 24.74 -35.47
CA LEU A 22 16.76 23.34 -35.73
C LEU A 22 17.03 22.58 -34.43
N HIS A 23 17.79 23.18 -33.52
CA HIS A 23 18.06 22.60 -32.20
C HIS A 23 16.77 22.46 -31.38
N TRP A 24 15.89 23.47 -31.39
CA TRP A 24 14.58 23.40 -30.74
C TRP A 24 13.73 22.25 -31.30
N LYS A 25 13.62 22.14 -32.63
CA LYS A 25 12.86 21.07 -33.28
C LYS A 25 13.42 19.67 -32.97
N TRP A 26 14.74 19.53 -32.95
CA TRP A 26 15.39 18.26 -32.60
C TRP A 26 15.17 17.89 -31.14
N SER A 27 15.30 18.84 -30.22
CA SER A 27 15.01 18.67 -28.80
C SER A 27 13.54 18.27 -28.55
N GLN A 28 12.58 18.94 -29.22
CA GLN A 28 11.18 18.54 -29.18
C GLN A 28 10.94 17.11 -29.69
N GLY A 29 11.62 16.73 -30.78
CA GLY A 29 11.56 15.36 -31.30
C GLY A 29 12.10 14.30 -30.34
N GLN A 30 13.16 14.60 -29.59
CA GLN A 30 13.71 13.71 -28.57
C GLN A 30 12.75 13.54 -27.38
N ILE A 31 12.14 14.63 -26.92
CA ILE A 31 11.13 14.61 -25.85
C ILE A 31 9.93 13.76 -26.27
N GLU A 32 9.40 13.95 -27.47
CA GLU A 32 8.27 13.19 -27.98
C GLU A 32 8.59 11.69 -28.11
N SER A 33 9.76 11.35 -28.64
CA SER A 33 10.22 9.95 -28.76
C SER A 33 10.37 9.29 -27.38
N ALA A 34 10.97 9.99 -26.42
CA ALA A 34 11.12 9.49 -25.04
C ALA A 34 9.75 9.29 -24.37
N ARG A 35 8.82 10.23 -24.54
CA ARG A 35 7.44 10.11 -24.05
C ARG A 35 6.76 8.90 -24.66
N GLN A 36 6.80 8.73 -25.98
CA GLN A 36 6.18 7.60 -26.66
C GLN A 36 6.74 6.26 -26.18
N LYS A 37 8.07 6.17 -26.00
CA LYS A 37 8.72 4.98 -25.45
C LYS A 37 8.25 4.67 -24.02
N LEU A 38 8.21 5.68 -23.14
CA LEU A 38 7.74 5.52 -21.77
C LEU A 38 6.27 5.04 -21.74
N MET A 39 5.41 5.69 -22.51
CA MET A 39 3.99 5.33 -22.60
C MET A 39 3.77 3.94 -23.20
N ALA A 40 4.56 3.53 -24.19
CA ALA A 40 4.48 2.18 -24.75
C ALA A 40 4.81 1.12 -23.70
N ARG A 41 5.83 1.36 -22.86
CA ARG A 41 6.20 0.45 -21.77
C ARG A 41 5.15 0.41 -20.68
N GLN A 42 4.59 1.57 -20.30
CA GLN A 42 3.49 1.62 -19.35
C GLN A 42 2.27 0.84 -19.84
N ARG A 43 1.90 0.96 -21.12
CA ARG A 43 0.80 0.19 -21.71
C ARG A 43 1.07 -1.31 -21.69
N ALA A 44 2.30 -1.74 -21.94
CA ALA A 44 2.66 -3.15 -21.84
C ALA A 44 2.41 -3.71 -20.43
N VAL A 45 2.80 -2.96 -19.39
CA VAL A 45 2.53 -3.31 -17.98
C VAL A 45 1.03 -3.29 -17.68
N ALA A 46 0.29 -2.31 -18.20
CA ALA A 46 -1.15 -2.24 -18.05
C ALA A 46 -1.87 -3.47 -18.65
N VAL A 47 -1.39 -3.96 -19.79
CA VAL A 47 -1.91 -5.20 -20.43
C VAL A 47 -1.62 -6.43 -19.58
N GLU A 48 -0.44 -6.50 -18.95
CA GLU A 48 -0.03 -7.66 -18.14
C GLU A 48 -0.71 -7.69 -16.76
N LEU A 49 -0.68 -6.58 -16.03
CA LEU A 49 -1.15 -6.52 -14.63
C LEU A 49 -2.61 -6.05 -14.52
N GLY A 50 -3.08 -5.20 -15.43
CA GLY A 50 -4.41 -4.60 -15.41
C GLY A 50 -5.56 -5.61 -15.31
N PRO A 51 -5.61 -6.69 -16.12
CA PRO A 51 -6.68 -7.68 -16.05
C PRO A 51 -6.83 -8.37 -14.69
N ARG A 52 -5.76 -8.46 -13.90
CA ARG A 52 -5.80 -9.03 -12.55
C ARG A 52 -6.04 -7.97 -11.48
N TRP A 53 -5.39 -6.82 -11.63
CA TRP A 53 -5.44 -5.74 -10.64
C TRP A 53 -6.79 -5.03 -10.62
N LEU A 54 -7.31 -4.60 -11.78
CA LEU A 54 -8.51 -3.74 -11.83
C LEU A 54 -9.74 -4.40 -11.20
N PRO A 55 -10.10 -5.67 -11.52
CA PRO A 55 -11.28 -6.30 -10.90
C PRO A 55 -11.07 -6.61 -9.42
N MET A 56 -9.84 -6.89 -8.98
CA MET A 56 -9.54 -7.08 -7.56
C MET A 56 -9.66 -5.76 -6.80
N ARG A 57 -9.08 -4.69 -7.36
CA ARG A 57 -9.14 -3.33 -6.82
C ARG A 57 -10.59 -2.87 -6.64
N GLU A 58 -11.41 -2.98 -7.68
CA GLU A 58 -12.82 -2.58 -7.64
C GLU A 58 -13.60 -3.31 -6.54
N ARG A 59 -13.38 -4.62 -6.38
CA ARG A 59 -14.02 -5.40 -5.30
C ARG A 59 -13.57 -4.96 -3.92
N VAL A 60 -12.25 -4.82 -3.72
CA VAL A 60 -11.67 -4.40 -2.44
C VAL A 60 -12.14 -2.99 -2.06
N GLU A 61 -12.14 -2.06 -3.01
CA GLU A 61 -12.65 -0.69 -2.82
C GLU A 61 -14.15 -0.71 -2.48
N GLY A 62 -14.95 -1.48 -3.21
CA GLY A 62 -16.38 -1.65 -2.96
C GLY A 62 -16.69 -2.20 -1.57
N TRP A 63 -16.06 -3.32 -1.18
CA TRP A 63 -16.24 -3.90 0.15
C TRP A 63 -15.80 -2.97 1.28
N THR A 64 -14.76 -2.16 1.04
CA THR A 64 -14.30 -1.16 2.00
C THR A 64 -15.35 -0.09 2.24
N LEU A 65 -15.96 0.43 1.17
CA LEU A 65 -17.01 1.44 1.23
C LEU A 65 -18.30 0.88 1.84
N ASP A 66 -18.67 -0.35 1.48
CA ASP A 66 -19.85 -0.99 2.05
C ASP A 66 -19.73 -1.14 3.58
N LEU A 67 -18.56 -1.55 4.07
CA LEU A 67 -18.32 -1.70 5.51
C LEU A 67 -18.16 -0.33 6.22
N SER A 68 -17.67 0.70 5.53
CA SER A 68 -17.54 2.05 6.11
C SER A 68 -18.89 2.72 6.31
N GLN A 69 -19.86 2.46 5.43
CA GLN A 69 -21.22 2.99 5.57
C GLN A 69 -21.97 2.37 6.75
N SER A 70 -21.88 1.05 6.93
CA SER A 70 -22.55 0.35 8.03
C SER A 70 -21.80 -0.91 8.45
N ALA A 71 -21.73 -1.16 9.76
CA ALA A 71 -21.22 -2.42 10.28
C ALA A 71 -22.10 -3.62 9.84
N GLY A 72 -23.37 -3.38 9.50
CA GLY A 72 -24.32 -4.43 9.15
C GLY A 72 -24.60 -5.41 10.28
N ALA A 73 -25.34 -6.49 9.96
CA ALA A 73 -25.53 -7.60 10.88
C ALA A 73 -24.24 -8.41 11.01
N GLU A 74 -23.97 -8.90 12.22
CA GLU A 74 -22.86 -9.80 12.49
C GLU A 74 -22.97 -11.06 11.61
N LEU A 75 -21.85 -11.42 10.98
CA LEU A 75 -21.73 -12.59 10.12
C LEU A 75 -20.45 -13.32 10.47
N VAL A 76 -20.58 -14.59 10.84
CA VAL A 76 -19.44 -15.48 11.05
C VAL A 76 -19.77 -16.82 10.39
N ASP A 77 -19.22 -17.07 9.20
CA ASP A 77 -19.42 -18.35 8.51
C ASP A 77 -18.49 -19.42 9.08
N ARG A 78 -18.91 -20.01 10.20
CA ARG A 78 -18.12 -21.02 10.94
C ARG A 78 -17.85 -22.27 10.13
N GLU A 79 -18.77 -22.68 9.27
CA GLU A 79 -18.59 -23.86 8.40
C GLU A 79 -17.53 -23.58 7.34
N ALA A 80 -17.56 -22.41 6.70
CA ALA A 80 -16.50 -22.01 5.79
C ALA A 80 -15.14 -21.89 6.49
N LEU A 81 -15.09 -21.37 7.71
CA LEU A 81 -13.85 -21.23 8.50
C LEU A 81 -13.20 -22.56 8.88
N LYS A 82 -13.98 -23.64 9.08
CA LYS A 82 -13.45 -24.99 9.34
C LYS A 82 -12.68 -25.54 8.13
N ALA A 83 -13.24 -25.37 6.93
CA ALA A 83 -12.62 -25.86 5.69
C ALA A 83 -11.57 -24.90 5.12
N TRP A 84 -11.67 -23.61 5.45
CA TRP A 84 -10.86 -22.54 4.89
C TRP A 84 -10.47 -21.55 5.99
N ASN A 85 -9.41 -21.88 6.74
CA ASN A 85 -8.88 -21.03 7.79
C ASN A 85 -7.95 -19.95 7.21
N PHE A 86 -8.50 -18.77 6.90
CA PHE A 86 -7.74 -17.67 6.30
C PHE A 86 -6.51 -17.24 7.12
N ARG A 87 -6.47 -17.52 8.42
CA ARG A 87 -5.36 -17.16 9.32
C ARG A 87 -4.03 -17.82 8.96
N GLU A 88 -4.07 -18.89 8.17
CA GLU A 88 -2.90 -19.64 7.72
C GLU A 88 -2.58 -19.39 6.23
N LEU A 89 -3.37 -18.56 5.57
CA LEU A 89 -3.27 -18.29 4.14
C LEU A 89 -2.58 -16.94 3.89
N ALA A 90 -2.11 -16.75 2.66
CA ALA A 90 -1.70 -15.43 2.18
C ALA A 90 -2.93 -14.59 1.86
N GLY A 91 -2.90 -13.30 2.18
CA GLY A 91 -4.01 -12.39 1.97
C GLY A 91 -3.58 -10.93 1.96
N ILE A 92 -4.56 -10.06 1.78
CA ILE A 92 -4.38 -8.61 1.73
C ILE A 92 -4.98 -8.00 2.99
N TYR A 93 -4.26 -7.06 3.59
CA TYR A 93 -4.68 -6.33 4.77
C TYR A 93 -4.81 -4.84 4.49
N LEU A 94 -5.87 -4.25 5.02
CA LEU A 94 -6.05 -2.81 5.10
C LEU A 94 -6.63 -2.45 6.47
N ARG A 95 -6.03 -1.46 7.13
CA ARG A 95 -6.62 -0.79 8.28
C ARG A 95 -6.71 0.70 8.02
N LEU A 96 -7.89 1.25 8.26
CA LEU A 96 -8.24 2.67 8.08
C LEU A 96 -9.20 3.09 9.19
N ARG A 97 -9.39 4.40 9.33
CA ARG A 97 -10.55 4.91 10.08
C ARG A 97 -11.80 4.93 9.20
N VAL A 98 -12.98 4.87 9.82
CA VAL A 98 -14.25 4.97 9.08
C VAL A 98 -14.37 6.31 8.34
N ASP A 99 -13.91 7.41 8.93
CA ASP A 99 -13.92 8.75 8.32
C ASP A 99 -12.86 8.93 7.21
N GLU A 100 -11.91 8.00 7.08
CA GLU A 100 -10.93 7.94 6.01
C GLU A 100 -11.43 7.13 4.79
N ALA A 101 -12.54 6.40 4.94
CA ALA A 101 -13.11 5.52 3.92
C ALA A 101 -14.45 6.07 3.38
N THR A 102 -14.50 7.36 3.07
CA THR A 102 -15.71 8.05 2.60
C THR A 102 -15.94 7.97 1.09
N SER A 103 -14.89 7.72 0.31
CA SER A 103 -14.94 7.58 -1.14
C SER A 103 -13.82 6.66 -1.63
N VAL A 104 -13.92 6.18 -2.88
CA VAL A 104 -12.87 5.37 -3.50
C VAL A 104 -11.52 6.09 -3.47
N ASP A 105 -11.50 7.39 -3.80
CA ASP A 105 -10.27 8.17 -3.82
C ASP A 105 -9.69 8.36 -2.41
N ALA A 106 -10.54 8.52 -1.39
CA ALA A 106 -10.11 8.57 0.00
C ALA A 106 -9.49 7.23 0.44
N VAL A 107 -10.12 6.10 0.08
CA VAL A 107 -9.57 4.76 0.34
C VAL A 107 -8.20 4.59 -0.31
N ARG A 108 -8.04 4.96 -1.58
CA ARG A 108 -6.76 4.88 -2.30
C ARG A 108 -5.68 5.71 -1.61
N LYS A 109 -6.00 6.96 -1.27
CA LYS A 109 -5.08 7.88 -0.61
C LYS A 109 -4.65 7.37 0.77
N ASN A 110 -5.61 6.98 1.60
CA ASN A 110 -5.32 6.58 2.98
C ASN A 110 -4.73 5.16 3.07
N ALA A 111 -5.05 4.27 2.13
CA ALA A 111 -4.42 2.95 2.03
C ALA A 111 -2.90 3.04 1.82
N GLN A 112 -2.39 4.10 1.20
CA GLN A 112 -0.94 4.31 1.06
C GLN A 112 -0.23 4.58 2.39
N GLN A 113 -0.97 4.99 3.42
CA GLN A 113 -0.44 5.27 4.76
C GLN A 113 -0.68 4.09 5.73
N SER A 114 -1.47 3.10 5.31
CA SER A 114 -1.78 1.94 6.13
C SER A 114 -0.53 1.09 6.39
N LEU A 115 -0.38 0.63 7.64
CA LEU A 115 0.70 -0.24 8.09
C LEU A 115 0.14 -1.52 8.68
N ARG A 116 0.98 -2.56 8.72
CA ARG A 116 0.69 -3.74 9.56
C ARG A 116 0.95 -3.38 11.01
N ASP A 117 0.16 -3.97 11.89
CA ASP A 117 0.18 -3.73 13.32
C ASP A 117 -0.01 -5.05 14.09
N ALA A 118 0.00 -4.96 15.42
CA ALA A 118 -0.27 -6.07 16.32
C ALA A 118 -1.58 -6.83 16.02
N PHE A 119 -2.59 -6.21 15.41
CA PHE A 119 -3.83 -6.91 15.08
C PHE A 119 -3.53 -8.09 14.14
N THR A 120 -2.76 -7.85 13.08
CA THR A 120 -2.35 -8.93 12.16
C THR A 120 -1.48 -9.99 12.84
N ALA A 121 -0.57 -9.58 13.73
CA ALA A 121 0.31 -10.49 14.45
C ALA A 121 -0.44 -11.39 15.45
N CYS A 122 -1.47 -10.86 16.13
CA CYS A 122 -2.26 -11.58 17.12
C CYS A 122 -3.42 -12.39 16.51
N LEU A 123 -3.93 -12.00 15.34
CA LEU A 123 -5.02 -12.71 14.65
C LEU A 123 -4.50 -13.87 13.81
N LEU A 124 -3.43 -13.65 13.05
CA LEU A 124 -2.97 -14.56 12.01
C LEU A 124 -1.93 -15.53 12.55
N ARG A 125 -1.80 -16.68 11.89
CA ARG A 125 -0.90 -17.78 12.28
C ARG A 125 0.20 -18.02 11.25
N VAL A 126 0.28 -17.18 10.23
CA VAL A 126 1.32 -17.29 9.21
C VAL A 126 2.68 -16.96 9.84
N PRO A 127 3.69 -17.84 9.70
CA PRO A 127 5.01 -17.56 10.23
C PRO A 127 5.65 -16.44 9.42
N ASN A 128 5.80 -15.27 10.05
CA ASN A 128 6.53 -14.16 9.49
C ASN A 128 7.99 -14.16 9.96
N PRO A 129 8.95 -13.90 9.07
CA PRO A 129 10.33 -13.68 9.49
C PRO A 129 10.39 -12.44 10.38
N ASN A 130 11.35 -12.43 11.32
CA ASN A 130 11.65 -11.23 12.10
C ASN A 130 12.02 -10.09 11.13
N PRO A 131 11.35 -8.92 11.20
CA PRO A 131 11.62 -7.80 10.27
C PRO A 131 13.04 -7.25 10.39
N LEU A 132 13.73 -7.47 11.51
CA LEU A 132 15.11 -7.05 11.72
C LEU A 132 16.14 -8.12 11.31
N ALA A 133 15.68 -9.31 10.92
CA ALA A 133 16.55 -10.35 10.41
C ALA A 133 16.85 -10.12 8.92
N GLY A 134 18.06 -10.51 8.50
CA GLY A 134 18.51 -10.39 7.12
C GLY A 134 19.62 -9.35 6.93
N ALA A 135 20.10 -9.23 5.69
CA ALA A 135 21.12 -8.26 5.30
C ALA A 135 20.53 -6.85 5.19
N GLU A 136 21.33 -5.82 5.45
CA GLU A 136 20.91 -4.44 5.21
C GLU A 136 20.68 -4.18 3.73
N CYS A 137 19.67 -3.39 3.39
CA CYS A 137 19.35 -3.03 2.01
C CYS A 137 18.87 -1.60 1.91
N LYS A 138 19.02 -1.00 0.73
CA LYS A 138 18.38 0.28 0.40
C LYS A 138 17.24 0.09 -0.58
N ARG A 139 17.34 -0.94 -1.43
CA ARG A 139 16.36 -1.27 -2.46
C ARG A 139 16.16 -2.77 -2.55
N THR A 140 14.98 -3.19 -3.02
CA THR A 140 14.66 -4.60 -3.27
C THR A 140 15.69 -5.29 -4.16
N ARG A 141 16.22 -4.60 -5.17
CA ARG A 141 17.27 -5.16 -6.06
C ARG A 141 18.60 -5.49 -5.37
N ASP A 142 18.83 -5.01 -4.15
CA ASP A 142 20.01 -5.36 -3.34
C ASP A 142 19.84 -6.74 -2.69
N CYS A 143 18.61 -7.27 -2.67
CA CYS A 143 18.25 -8.53 -2.04
C CYS A 143 18.32 -9.72 -3.00
N THR A 144 18.39 -10.92 -2.41
CA THR A 144 18.35 -12.16 -3.21
C THR A 144 16.96 -12.40 -3.82
N ALA A 145 16.89 -13.20 -4.88
CA ALA A 145 15.62 -13.46 -5.56
C ALA A 145 14.57 -14.04 -4.59
N GLY A 146 13.40 -13.39 -4.51
CA GLY A 146 12.31 -13.75 -3.60
C GLY A 146 12.38 -13.06 -2.23
N GLU A 147 13.40 -12.25 -1.98
CA GLU A 147 13.48 -11.33 -0.84
C GLU A 147 13.28 -9.89 -1.30
N TYR A 148 12.83 -9.06 -0.36
CA TYR A 148 12.52 -7.67 -0.60
C TYR A 148 13.06 -6.81 0.53
N CYS A 149 13.35 -5.56 0.19
CA CYS A 149 13.78 -4.61 1.20
C CYS A 149 12.54 -4.15 1.98
N ASN A 150 12.46 -4.58 3.24
CA ASN A 150 11.32 -4.29 4.11
C ASN A 150 11.39 -2.88 4.70
N GLU A 151 10.40 -2.50 5.49
CA GLU A 151 10.33 -1.17 6.12
C GLU A 151 11.44 -0.89 7.14
N ALA A 152 12.17 -1.92 7.58
CA ALA A 152 13.32 -1.80 8.48
C ALA A 152 14.66 -1.85 7.75
N GLU A 153 14.68 -1.66 6.42
CA GLU A 153 15.89 -1.66 5.59
C GLU A 153 16.66 -2.99 5.69
N ARG A 154 15.91 -4.10 5.71
CA ARG A 154 16.44 -5.47 5.73
C ARG A 154 15.84 -6.33 4.62
N CYS A 155 16.69 -7.13 3.98
CA CYS A 155 16.28 -8.15 3.03
C CYS A 155 15.58 -9.29 3.75
N SER A 156 14.30 -9.48 3.43
CA SER A 156 13.49 -10.56 4.01
C SER A 156 12.41 -11.01 3.04
N ARG A 157 11.88 -12.21 3.25
CA ARG A 157 10.69 -12.66 2.51
C ARG A 157 9.48 -11.79 2.86
N PRO A 158 8.52 -11.57 1.94
CA PRO A 158 7.34 -10.77 2.21
C PRO A 158 6.57 -11.31 3.41
N ALA A 159 6.50 -10.51 4.47
CA ALA A 159 5.62 -10.84 5.58
C ALA A 159 4.16 -10.82 5.12
N GLN A 160 3.39 -11.77 5.62
CA GLN A 160 1.97 -11.97 5.37
C GLN A 160 1.16 -11.44 6.56
N PRO A 161 -0.01 -10.84 6.33
CA PRO A 161 -0.63 -10.57 5.05
C PRO A 161 0.10 -9.43 4.34
N PHE A 162 -0.06 -9.35 3.02
CA PHE A 162 0.42 -8.21 2.25
C PHE A 162 -0.41 -6.98 2.61
N ASN A 163 0.24 -5.86 2.93
CA ASN A 163 -0.50 -4.60 3.09
C ASN A 163 -0.94 -4.07 1.72
N LEU A 164 -2.20 -3.68 1.59
CA LEU A 164 -2.76 -3.14 0.34
C LEU A 164 -2.00 -1.91 -0.19
N ARG A 165 -1.33 -1.17 0.70
CA ARG A 165 -0.37 -0.11 0.37
C ARG A 165 0.59 -0.50 -0.73
N VAL A 166 1.14 -1.72 -0.66
CA VAL A 166 2.12 -2.21 -1.64
C VAL A 166 1.49 -2.21 -3.03
N ALA A 167 0.28 -2.76 -3.16
CA ALA A 167 -0.40 -2.79 -4.44
C ALA A 167 -0.69 -1.39 -4.99
N TYR A 168 -1.14 -0.44 -4.15
CA TYR A 168 -1.37 0.93 -4.61
C TYR A 168 -0.09 1.68 -4.97
N ARG A 169 0.99 1.49 -4.21
CA ARG A 169 2.30 2.09 -4.52
C ARG A 169 2.81 1.59 -5.86
N THR A 170 2.80 0.28 -6.07
CA THR A 170 3.28 -0.33 -7.31
C THR A 170 2.42 0.03 -8.51
N MET A 171 1.10 -0.05 -8.35
CA MET A 171 0.15 0.16 -9.45
C MET A 171 -0.14 1.64 -9.72
N HIS A 172 0.50 2.57 -9.02
CA HIS A 172 0.40 4.00 -9.29
C HIS A 172 0.83 4.35 -10.72
N VAL A 173 1.80 3.63 -11.31
CA VAL A 173 2.20 3.78 -12.72
C VAL A 173 1.10 3.41 -13.72
N LEU A 174 0.04 2.75 -13.25
CA LEU A 174 -1.17 2.41 -14.02
C LEU A 174 -2.31 3.40 -13.79
N SER A 175 -2.12 4.43 -12.95
CA SER A 175 -3.14 5.42 -12.65
C SER A 175 -3.29 6.46 -13.77
N ASP A 176 -4.50 7.00 -13.92
CA ASP A 176 -4.79 8.08 -14.87
C ASP A 176 -4.02 9.37 -14.54
N GLU A 177 -3.67 9.58 -13.27
CA GLU A 177 -2.82 10.68 -12.84
C GLU A 177 -1.41 10.55 -13.41
N TRP A 178 -0.77 9.39 -13.20
CA TRP A 178 0.57 9.14 -13.73
C TRP A 178 0.60 9.20 -15.27
N VAL A 179 -0.44 8.66 -15.92
CA VAL A 179 -0.60 8.69 -17.39
C VAL A 179 -0.69 10.14 -17.89
N ARG A 180 -1.48 11.00 -17.23
CA ARG A 180 -1.57 12.43 -17.58
C ARG A 180 -0.25 13.14 -17.35
N ASP A 181 0.40 12.91 -16.21
CA ASP A 181 1.71 13.47 -15.90
C ASP A 181 2.77 13.13 -16.94
N ALA A 182 2.77 11.89 -17.43
CA ALA A 182 3.68 11.45 -18.49
C ALA A 182 3.34 12.05 -19.85
N GLN A 183 2.06 12.21 -20.17
CA GLN A 183 1.60 12.85 -21.40
C GLN A 183 1.93 14.35 -21.44
N ASP A 184 1.72 15.05 -20.32
CA ASP A 184 1.87 16.50 -20.20
C ASP A 184 3.31 16.93 -19.89
N ALA A 185 4.23 15.98 -19.69
CA ALA A 185 5.64 16.26 -19.45
C ALA A 185 6.27 17.00 -20.64
N SER A 186 6.46 18.30 -20.47
CA SER A 186 6.99 19.23 -21.48
C SER A 186 8.50 19.45 -21.39
N SER A 187 9.14 18.98 -20.31
CA SER A 187 10.58 19.08 -20.09
C SER A 187 11.25 17.72 -20.05
N GLU A 188 12.48 17.67 -20.58
CA GLU A 188 13.31 16.47 -20.57
C GLU A 188 13.61 15.98 -19.14
N LEU A 189 13.83 16.91 -18.20
CA LEU A 189 14.08 16.58 -16.81
C LEU A 189 12.86 15.87 -16.17
N ARG A 190 11.65 16.36 -16.43
CA ARG A 190 10.41 15.74 -15.93
C ARG A 190 10.23 14.34 -16.50
N LEU A 191 10.46 14.16 -17.81
CA LEU A 191 10.40 12.84 -18.44
C LEU A 191 11.42 11.87 -17.87
N ARG A 192 12.67 12.31 -17.65
CA ARG A 192 13.72 11.46 -17.04
C ARG A 192 13.36 11.04 -15.61
N LEU A 193 12.76 11.94 -14.83
CA LEU A 193 12.29 11.61 -13.48
C LEU A 193 11.16 10.55 -13.52
N LEU A 194 10.20 10.70 -14.44
CA LEU A 194 9.12 9.73 -14.63
C LEU A 194 9.65 8.38 -15.14
N GLU A 195 10.60 8.38 -16.08
CA GLU A 195 11.24 7.16 -16.57
C GLU A 195 12.02 6.46 -15.45
N SER A 196 12.80 7.20 -14.65
CA SER A 196 13.53 6.63 -13.50
C SER A 196 12.58 6.07 -12.45
N SER A 197 11.51 6.79 -12.13
CA SER A 197 10.49 6.31 -11.20
C SER A 197 9.81 5.05 -11.73
N PHE A 198 9.49 5.00 -13.02
CA PHE A 198 8.91 3.82 -13.66
C PHE A 198 9.86 2.62 -13.60
N GLU A 199 11.13 2.80 -13.96
CA GLU A 199 12.15 1.75 -13.85
C GLU A 199 12.28 1.22 -12.43
N ASP A 200 12.31 2.11 -11.44
CA ASP A 200 12.45 1.74 -10.05
C ASP A 200 11.23 0.95 -9.57
N THR A 201 10.01 1.37 -9.91
CA THR A 201 8.79 0.61 -9.63
C THR A 201 8.81 -0.78 -10.30
N MET A 202 9.21 -0.85 -11.57
CA MET A 202 9.26 -2.12 -12.30
C MET A 202 10.25 -3.12 -11.71
N ARG A 203 11.39 -2.65 -11.22
CA ARG A 203 12.44 -3.52 -10.67
C ARG A 203 12.23 -3.85 -9.19
N ASP A 204 11.78 -2.87 -8.40
CA ASP A 204 11.79 -2.99 -6.96
C ASP A 204 10.41 -3.39 -6.39
N ASP A 205 9.32 -3.03 -7.06
CA ASP A 205 7.95 -3.13 -6.52
C ASP A 205 7.05 -4.13 -7.28
N VAL A 206 7.16 -4.23 -8.60
CA VAL A 206 6.32 -5.14 -9.42
C VAL A 206 6.44 -6.61 -9.04
N PRO A 207 7.63 -7.18 -8.75
CA PRO A 207 7.72 -8.58 -8.35
C PRO A 207 6.89 -8.87 -7.08
N LEU A 208 6.88 -7.95 -6.12
CA LEU A 208 6.11 -8.07 -4.89
C LEU A 208 4.60 -7.98 -5.16
N ALA A 209 4.18 -7.05 -6.01
CA ALA A 209 2.77 -6.90 -6.36
C ALA A 209 2.27 -8.10 -7.19
N ALA A 210 3.09 -8.67 -8.07
CA ALA A 210 2.77 -9.89 -8.80
C ALA A 210 2.58 -11.08 -7.84
N GLU A 211 3.44 -11.18 -6.82
CA GLU A 211 3.30 -12.19 -5.77
C GLU A 211 2.00 -11.99 -4.95
N LEU A 212 1.68 -10.76 -4.58
CA LEU A 212 0.42 -10.39 -3.92
C LEU A 212 -0.78 -10.82 -4.77
N LEU A 213 -0.82 -10.42 -6.05
CA LEU A 213 -1.94 -10.69 -6.96
C LEU A 213 -2.15 -12.18 -7.26
N THR A 214 -1.11 -12.99 -7.13
CA THR A 214 -1.17 -14.44 -7.40
C THR A 214 -1.44 -15.27 -6.16
N ARG A 215 -0.93 -14.85 -4.99
CA ARG A 215 -1.00 -15.64 -3.75
C ARG A 215 -2.13 -15.21 -2.82
N ALA A 216 -2.65 -14.00 -2.93
CA ALA A 216 -3.69 -13.52 -2.03
C ALA A 216 -5.00 -14.30 -2.19
N GLN A 217 -5.48 -14.89 -1.09
CA GLN A 217 -6.72 -15.68 -1.06
C GLN A 217 -7.85 -14.96 -0.33
N TYR A 218 -7.53 -14.00 0.54
CA TYR A 218 -8.50 -13.22 1.30
C TYR A 218 -8.16 -11.74 1.33
N TYR A 219 -9.19 -10.94 1.62
CA TYR A 219 -9.05 -9.55 1.99
C TYR A 219 -9.56 -9.35 3.42
N LEU A 220 -8.69 -8.83 4.29
CA LEU A 220 -8.96 -8.51 5.69
C LEU A 220 -8.94 -6.99 5.84
N LEU A 221 -10.07 -6.45 6.27
CA LEU A 221 -10.28 -5.03 6.50
C LEU A 221 -10.56 -4.77 7.98
N VAL A 222 -9.93 -3.74 8.52
CA VAL A 222 -10.25 -3.16 9.83
C VAL A 222 -10.61 -1.69 9.61
N LEU A 223 -11.80 -1.29 10.05
CA LEU A 223 -12.24 0.10 10.06
C LEU A 223 -12.47 0.57 11.49
N ASP A 224 -11.61 1.46 11.97
CA ASP A 224 -11.69 2.01 13.32
C ASP A 224 -12.74 3.14 13.36
N GLU A 225 -13.70 3.03 14.26
CA GLU A 225 -14.71 4.07 14.50
C GLU A 225 -14.11 5.20 15.33
N PRO A 226 -14.54 6.46 15.10
CA PRO A 226 -14.02 7.59 15.85
C PRO A 226 -14.32 7.47 17.35
N ALA A 227 -13.34 7.84 18.17
CA ALA A 227 -13.47 7.99 19.62
C ALA A 227 -13.27 9.46 20.02
N GLU A 228 -13.87 9.87 21.15
CA GLU A 228 -13.76 11.24 21.63
C GLU A 228 -12.30 11.64 21.88
N GLY A 229 -11.91 12.83 21.39
CA GLY A 229 -10.56 13.37 21.57
C GLY A 229 -9.48 12.80 20.65
N ALA A 230 -9.76 11.76 19.87
CA ALA A 230 -8.80 11.15 18.94
C ALA A 230 -8.92 11.73 17.52
N THR A 231 -8.06 12.68 17.18
CA THR A 231 -8.05 13.33 15.85
C THR A 231 -7.14 12.65 14.84
N THR A 232 -6.15 11.87 15.31
CA THR A 232 -5.21 11.10 14.47
C THR A 232 -5.44 9.61 14.65
N THR A 233 -5.03 8.81 13.66
CA THR A 233 -5.09 7.34 13.74
C THR A 233 -4.25 6.83 14.91
N GLU A 234 -3.07 7.39 15.16
CA GLU A 234 -2.25 6.97 16.31
C GLU A 234 -2.94 7.26 17.65
N ALA A 235 -3.56 8.44 17.81
CA ALA A 235 -4.31 8.76 19.02
C ALA A 235 -5.51 7.84 19.21
N LEU A 236 -6.23 7.52 18.11
CA LEU A 236 -7.38 6.62 18.14
C LEU A 236 -6.98 5.21 18.60
N LEU A 237 -5.90 4.68 18.03
CA LEU A 237 -5.42 3.35 18.37
C LEU A 237 -4.95 3.23 19.83
N ALA A 238 -4.59 4.34 20.47
CA ALA A 238 -4.14 4.37 21.86
C ALA A 238 -5.28 4.33 22.88
N VAL A 239 -6.53 4.60 22.45
CA VAL A 239 -7.71 4.61 23.32
C VAL A 239 -8.68 3.47 22.98
N PRO A 240 -9.54 3.04 23.91
CA PRO A 240 -10.65 2.15 23.60
C PRO A 240 -11.56 2.75 22.53
N HIS A 241 -11.84 1.99 21.48
CA HIS A 241 -12.73 2.39 20.39
C HIS A 241 -13.38 1.17 19.75
N MET A 242 -14.49 1.38 19.05
CA MET A 242 -15.12 0.32 18.27
C MET A 242 -14.41 0.18 16.93
N ALA A 243 -14.26 -1.05 16.45
CA ALA A 243 -13.74 -1.33 15.13
C ALA A 243 -14.63 -2.34 14.40
N ARG A 244 -14.76 -2.15 13.09
CA ARG A 244 -15.46 -3.04 12.17
C ARG A 244 -14.43 -3.88 11.45
N VAL A 245 -14.57 -5.20 11.54
CA VAL A 245 -13.65 -6.14 10.92
C VAL A 245 -14.40 -6.96 9.88
N GLY A 246 -13.88 -6.97 8.66
CA GLY A 246 -14.42 -7.73 7.54
C GLY A 246 -13.38 -8.67 6.95
N VAL A 247 -13.80 -9.88 6.60
CA VAL A 247 -12.99 -10.84 5.82
C VAL A 247 -13.80 -11.35 4.64
N TRP A 248 -13.23 -11.20 3.44
CA TRP A 248 -13.79 -11.73 2.21
C TRP A 248 -12.82 -12.70 1.56
N ARG A 249 -13.37 -13.73 0.93
CA ARG A 249 -12.59 -14.63 0.08
C ARG A 249 -12.46 -14.02 -1.31
N LEU A 250 -11.22 -13.95 -1.81
CA LEU A 250 -10.93 -13.29 -3.09
C LEU A 250 -11.33 -14.11 -4.32
N SER A 251 -11.49 -15.42 -4.19
CA SER A 251 -11.86 -16.30 -5.32
C SER A 251 -13.30 -16.13 -5.78
N ASP A 252 -14.24 -15.98 -4.83
CA ASP A 252 -15.69 -15.94 -5.08
C ASP A 252 -16.36 -14.65 -4.55
N GLY A 253 -15.61 -13.80 -3.83
CA GLY A 253 -16.13 -12.58 -3.22
C GLY A 253 -17.03 -12.83 -2.01
N LYS A 254 -17.08 -14.06 -1.48
CA LYS A 254 -17.96 -14.41 -0.37
C LYS A 254 -17.48 -13.72 0.92
N PRO A 255 -18.35 -12.99 1.65
CA PRO A 255 -18.03 -12.52 3.00
C PRO A 255 -17.99 -13.72 3.94
N ILE A 256 -16.90 -13.84 4.69
CA ILE A 256 -16.66 -14.94 5.65
C ILE A 256 -16.83 -14.45 7.09
N LEU A 257 -16.39 -13.20 7.33
CA LEU A 257 -16.50 -12.54 8.62
C LEU A 257 -16.95 -11.11 8.42
N ARG A 258 -17.91 -10.66 9.24
CA ARG A 258 -18.22 -9.25 9.47
C ARG A 258 -18.62 -9.08 10.92
N VAL A 259 -17.77 -8.45 11.70
CA VAL A 259 -17.98 -8.26 13.14
C VAL A 259 -17.67 -6.82 13.53
N ARG A 260 -18.34 -6.34 14.57
CA ARG A 260 -18.04 -5.06 15.24
C ARG A 260 -17.64 -5.38 16.67
N ARG A 261 -16.42 -5.01 17.06
CA ARG A 261 -15.86 -5.33 18.38
C ARG A 261 -15.12 -4.12 18.94
N GLU A 262 -14.99 -4.07 20.25
CA GLU A 262 -14.23 -3.03 20.93
C GLU A 262 -12.75 -3.40 20.96
N ALA A 263 -11.90 -2.46 20.58
CA ALA A 263 -10.44 -2.55 20.70
C ALA A 263 -10.02 -1.96 22.06
N SER A 264 -10.21 -2.74 23.12
CA SER A 264 -9.88 -2.33 24.49
C SER A 264 -8.98 -3.39 25.14
N GLY A 265 -7.68 -3.11 25.18
CA GLY A 265 -6.68 -3.99 25.78
C GLY A 265 -5.91 -3.26 26.87
N ASN A 266 -5.54 -3.96 27.93
CA ASN A 266 -4.60 -3.43 28.92
C ASN A 266 -3.25 -4.11 28.72
N PHE A 267 -2.19 -3.32 28.59
CA PHE A 267 -0.84 -3.86 28.56
C PHE A 267 -0.45 -4.28 29.98
N ILE A 268 -0.21 -5.58 30.19
CA ILE A 268 0.22 -6.16 31.47
C ILE A 268 1.64 -6.69 31.28
N GLY A 269 2.61 -6.17 32.04
CA GLY A 269 4.01 -6.61 32.01
C GLY A 269 4.98 -5.66 31.27
N GLY A 270 6.23 -6.09 31.08
CA GLY A 270 7.30 -5.32 30.44
C GLY A 270 8.11 -4.41 31.37
N THR A 271 9.34 -4.05 30.98
CA THR A 271 10.12 -3.04 31.70
C THR A 271 9.39 -1.70 31.62
N PRO A 272 9.18 -0.99 32.74
CA PRO A 272 8.54 0.32 32.72
C PRO A 272 9.37 1.23 31.81
N SER A 273 8.78 1.62 30.67
CA SER A 273 9.37 2.66 29.85
C SER A 273 9.09 3.99 30.53
N VAL A 274 10.13 4.81 30.72
CA VAL A 274 9.99 6.14 31.32
C VAL A 274 9.49 7.15 30.28
N GLU A 275 9.56 6.81 28.98
CA GLU A 275 9.14 7.68 27.88
C GLU A 275 7.67 7.49 27.51
N GLY A 276 6.89 8.57 27.53
CA GLY A 276 5.45 8.57 27.23
C GLY A 276 5.10 8.02 25.85
N GLY A 277 5.86 8.38 24.81
CA GLY A 277 5.60 7.89 23.45
C GLY A 277 5.75 6.38 23.29
N ALA A 278 6.68 5.76 24.04
CA ALA A 278 6.83 4.32 24.06
C ALA A 278 5.68 3.61 24.79
N LEU A 279 5.13 4.23 25.84
CA LEU A 279 3.93 3.72 26.54
C LEU A 279 2.70 3.77 25.62
N GLU A 280 2.49 4.89 24.92
CA GLU A 280 1.41 5.02 23.94
C GLU A 280 1.55 4.00 22.81
N ALA A 281 2.77 3.80 22.29
CA ALA A 281 3.02 2.79 21.27
C ALA A 281 2.67 1.37 21.75
N ARG A 282 3.06 1.01 22.97
CA ARG A 282 2.68 -0.28 23.58
C ARG A 282 1.17 -0.41 23.75
N GLN A 283 0.51 0.65 24.19
CA GLN A 283 -0.95 0.68 24.34
C GLN A 283 -1.66 0.47 23.00
N ARG A 284 -1.17 1.09 21.91
CA ARG A 284 -1.70 0.83 20.55
C ARG A 284 -1.58 -0.64 20.15
N GLN A 285 -0.46 -1.28 20.46
CA GLN A 285 -0.28 -2.71 20.18
C GLN A 285 -1.24 -3.56 21.04
N ALA A 286 -1.40 -3.23 22.33
CA ALA A 286 -2.30 -3.94 23.23
C ALA A 286 -3.77 -3.86 22.77
N ASN A 287 -4.27 -2.68 22.42
CA ASN A 287 -5.63 -2.51 21.89
C ASN A 287 -5.83 -3.28 20.58
N SER A 288 -4.82 -3.26 19.69
CA SER A 288 -4.88 -3.98 18.43
C SER A 288 -4.88 -5.51 18.62
N CYS A 289 -4.11 -6.04 19.57
CA CYS A 289 -4.15 -7.46 19.93
C CYS A 289 -5.46 -7.84 20.62
N ALA A 290 -6.00 -6.98 21.49
CA ALA A 290 -7.31 -7.23 22.13
C ALA A 290 -8.43 -7.34 21.09
N LEU A 291 -8.44 -6.46 20.07
CA LEU A 291 -9.37 -6.56 18.95
C LEU A 291 -9.21 -7.89 18.20
N ALA A 292 -7.97 -8.32 17.94
CA ALA A 292 -7.70 -9.60 17.29
C ALA A 292 -8.21 -10.80 18.11
N LEU A 293 -8.03 -10.78 19.42
CA LEU A 293 -8.55 -11.81 20.32
C LEU A 293 -10.08 -11.83 20.36
N ALA A 294 -10.73 -10.68 20.41
CA ALA A 294 -12.19 -10.57 20.34
C ALA A 294 -12.75 -11.10 19.01
N VAL A 295 -12.03 -10.91 17.90
CA VAL A 295 -12.35 -11.50 16.59
C VAL A 295 -12.19 -13.02 16.64
N ARG A 296 -11.10 -13.54 17.22
CA ARG A 296 -10.87 -14.99 17.39
C ARG A 296 -11.96 -15.65 18.22
N GLU A 297 -12.40 -15.00 19.29
CA GLU A 297 -13.51 -15.46 20.12
C GLU A 297 -14.81 -15.53 19.32
N ALA A 298 -15.13 -14.50 18.52
CA ALA A 298 -16.30 -14.50 17.64
C ALA A 298 -16.29 -15.67 16.63
N MET A 299 -15.09 -15.99 16.11
CA MET A 299 -14.84 -17.14 15.24
C MET A 299 -14.99 -18.50 15.95
N GLY A 300 -15.07 -18.53 17.28
CA GLY A 300 -15.20 -19.74 18.10
C GLY A 300 -13.86 -20.35 18.55
N ASP A 301 -12.76 -19.59 18.51
CA ASP A 301 -11.46 -20.03 19.02
C ASP A 301 -11.39 -19.85 20.54
N THR A 302 -11.73 -20.89 21.29
CA THR A 302 -11.76 -20.89 22.76
C THR A 302 -10.39 -20.82 23.42
N THR A 303 -9.29 -20.88 22.65
CA THR A 303 -7.95 -20.63 23.20
C THR A 303 -7.66 -19.14 23.42
N ALA A 304 -8.50 -18.24 22.88
CA ALA A 304 -8.36 -16.80 23.05
C ALA A 304 -8.59 -16.32 24.49
N THR A 305 -9.33 -17.06 25.31
CA THR A 305 -9.61 -16.74 26.72
C THR A 305 -8.59 -17.33 27.71
N GLY A 306 -7.68 -18.19 27.26
CA GLY A 306 -6.77 -18.96 28.14
C GLY A 306 -5.29 -18.89 27.81
N ALA A 307 -4.87 -18.13 26.79
CA ALA A 307 -3.46 -17.90 26.54
C ALA A 307 -2.94 -16.84 27.52
N GLU A 308 -2.23 -17.29 28.57
CA GLU A 308 -1.31 -16.38 29.26
C GLU A 308 -0.37 -15.76 28.22
N PRO A 309 -0.21 -14.42 28.21
CA PRO A 309 0.68 -13.77 27.27
C PRO A 309 2.11 -14.27 27.52
N GLN A 310 2.71 -14.87 26.48
CA GLN A 310 4.15 -15.14 26.44
C GLN A 310 4.90 -13.89 25.98
#